data_AF-A0A6P5BF13-F1
#
_entry.id   AF-A0A6P5BF13-F1
#
_cell.length_a   1.000
_cell.length_b   1.000
_cell.length_c   1.000
_cell.angle_alpha   90.00
_cell.angle_beta   90.00
_cell.angle_gamma   90.00
#
_symmetry.space_group_name_H-M   'P 1'
#
loop_
_entity.id
_entity.type
_entity.pdbx_description
1 polymer ?
#
loop_
_entity_poly.entity_id
_entity_poly.type
_entity_poly.pdbx_seq_one_letter_code
_entity_poly.pdbx_strand_id
1 'polypeptide(L)'
;MNSGSRNAQSLGFKINFLCKIRDTKSSDQKTTLLHFLAEICEENYQDILKFTDELEHVESASKVSAQILKSNLAAMEQQIVRLERDIKQFPKTENQHDKFVEKMTISFI
;
A
#
# COMPACT_ATOMS: atom_id res chain seq x y z
N MET A 1 -22.30 4.38 -25.79
CA MET A 1 -22.26 3.36 -24.73
C MET A 1 -23.24 3.64 -23.58
N ASN A 2 -23.29 4.86 -23.00
CA ASN A 2 -24.20 5.18 -21.88
C ASN A 2 -25.31 6.23 -22.20
N SER A 3 -25.44 6.63 -23.46
CA SER A 3 -26.46 7.60 -23.90
C SER A 3 -27.87 7.14 -23.53
N GLY A 4 -28.68 8.04 -22.96
CA GLY A 4 -30.06 7.73 -22.53
C GLY A 4 -30.17 7.00 -21.18
N SER A 5 -29.06 6.70 -20.51
CA SER A 5 -29.07 6.14 -19.16
C SER A 5 -28.90 7.24 -18.09
N ARG A 6 -29.17 6.89 -16.82
CA ARG A 6 -28.84 7.73 -15.66
C ARG A 6 -27.37 8.20 -15.62
N ASN A 7 -26.47 7.48 -16.28
CA ASN A 7 -25.03 7.75 -16.31
C ASN A 7 -24.58 8.52 -17.56
N ALA A 8 -25.48 9.00 -18.41
CA ALA A 8 -25.14 9.61 -19.71
C ALA A 8 -24.27 10.87 -19.60
N GLN A 9 -24.39 11.63 -18.50
CA GLN A 9 -23.67 12.90 -18.27
C GLN A 9 -22.68 12.80 -17.11
N SER A 10 -22.14 11.60 -16.88
CA SER A 10 -21.16 11.39 -15.81
C SER A 10 -19.85 12.11 -16.14
N LEU A 11 -19.37 12.98 -15.23
CA LEU A 11 -18.05 13.62 -15.36
C LEU A 11 -16.90 12.70 -14.94
N GLY A 12 -17.20 11.61 -14.25
CA GLY A 12 -16.22 10.64 -13.79
C GLY A 12 -16.87 9.39 -13.24
N PHE A 13 -16.05 8.44 -12.83
CA PHE A 13 -16.47 7.17 -12.24
C PHE A 13 -15.52 6.77 -11.11
N LYS A 14 -15.96 5.86 -10.24
CA LYS A 14 -15.11 5.33 -9.16
C LYS A 14 -14.00 4.46 -9.75
N ILE A 15 -12.77 4.59 -9.24
CA ILE A 15 -11.59 3.88 -9.77
C ILE A 15 -11.75 2.35 -9.80
N ASN A 16 -12.49 1.76 -8.85
CA ASN A 16 -12.76 0.33 -8.83
C ASN A 16 -13.60 -0.17 -10.03
N PHE A 17 -14.19 0.74 -10.79
CA PHE A 17 -14.85 0.42 -12.05
C PHE A 17 -13.87 -0.03 -13.14
N LEU A 18 -12.58 0.34 -13.06
CA LEU A 18 -11.57 -0.11 -14.02
C LEU A 18 -11.54 -1.64 -14.16
N CYS A 19 -11.71 -2.38 -13.06
CA CYS A 19 -11.77 -3.84 -13.08
C CYS A 19 -12.98 -4.40 -13.86
N LYS A 20 -14.06 -3.60 -14.02
CA LYS A 20 -15.30 -3.97 -14.71
C LYS A 20 -15.28 -3.66 -16.19
N ILE A 21 -14.32 -2.88 -16.67
CA ILE A 21 -14.17 -2.55 -18.10
C ILE A 21 -14.01 -3.82 -18.92
N ARG A 22 -13.30 -4.82 -18.38
CA ARG A 22 -13.12 -6.14 -19.01
C ARG A 22 -14.45 -6.91 -19.19
N ASP A 23 -15.47 -6.63 -18.39
CA ASP A 23 -16.73 -7.37 -18.42
C ASP A 23 -17.67 -6.90 -19.54
N THR A 24 -17.43 -5.71 -20.10
CA THR A 24 -18.19 -5.19 -21.25
C THR A 24 -17.63 -5.79 -22.53
N LYS A 25 -18.41 -6.65 -23.19
CA LYS A 25 -18.01 -7.36 -24.41
C LYS A 25 -18.61 -6.75 -25.67
N SER A 26 -17.94 -6.95 -26.80
CA SER A 26 -18.51 -6.75 -28.12
C SER A 26 -19.73 -7.65 -28.36
N SER A 27 -20.56 -7.31 -29.34
CA SER A 27 -21.75 -8.11 -29.69
C SER A 27 -21.41 -9.56 -30.09
N ASP A 28 -20.24 -9.78 -30.68
CA ASP A 28 -19.73 -11.11 -31.06
C ASP A 28 -18.94 -11.81 -29.93
N GLN A 29 -18.83 -11.16 -28.77
CA GLN A 29 -18.10 -11.62 -27.58
C GLN A 29 -16.62 -11.94 -27.77
N LYS A 30 -16.00 -11.51 -28.88
CA LYS A 30 -14.59 -11.76 -29.16
C LYS A 30 -13.64 -10.77 -28.48
N THR A 31 -14.09 -9.54 -28.28
CA THR A 31 -13.30 -8.48 -27.66
C THR A 31 -14.05 -7.86 -26.49
N THR A 32 -13.32 -7.10 -25.68
CA THR A 32 -13.90 -6.36 -24.55
C THR A 32 -13.60 -4.88 -24.72
N LEU A 33 -14.30 -4.05 -23.96
CA LEU A 33 -14.01 -2.63 -23.90
C LEU A 33 -12.56 -2.36 -23.46
N LEU A 34 -11.96 -3.24 -22.64
CA LEU A 34 -10.56 -3.12 -22.25
C LEU A 34 -9.61 -3.32 -23.44
N HIS A 35 -9.87 -4.32 -24.29
CA HIS A 35 -9.08 -4.54 -25.51
C HIS A 35 -9.19 -3.33 -26.44
N PHE A 36 -10.41 -2.82 -26.65
CA PHE A 36 -10.65 -1.64 -27.48
C PHE A 36 -9.94 -0.38 -26.97
N LEU A 37 -9.92 -0.16 -25.65
CA LEU A 37 -9.18 0.96 -25.06
C LEU A 37 -7.66 0.80 -25.23
N ALA A 38 -7.14 -0.42 -25.06
CA ALA A 38 -5.72 -0.69 -25.24
C ALA A 38 -5.26 -0.43 -26.69
N GLU A 39 -6.05 -0.85 -27.67
CA GLU A 39 -5.82 -0.61 -29.11
C GLU A 39 -5.80 0.90 -29.43
N ILE A 40 -6.78 1.67 -28.94
CA ILE A 40 -6.80 3.13 -29.12
C ILE A 40 -5.55 3.79 -28.51
N CYS A 41 -5.13 3.35 -27.32
CA CYS A 41 -3.93 3.88 -26.68
C CYS A 41 -2.67 3.56 -27.50
N GLU A 42 -2.57 2.36 -28.06
CA GLU A 42 -1.44 1.97 -28.91
C GLU A 42 -1.39 2.75 -30.23
N GLU A 43 -2.54 3.04 -30.83
CA GLU A 43 -2.62 3.80 -32.08
C GLU A 43 -2.43 5.31 -31.89
N ASN A 44 -2.98 5.88 -30.81
CA ASN A 44 -3.13 7.34 -30.68
C ASN A 44 -2.43 7.95 -29.45
N TYR A 45 -2.08 7.15 -28.43
CA TYR A 45 -1.58 7.64 -27.13
C TYR A 45 -0.48 6.74 -26.56
N GLN A 46 0.54 6.43 -27.37
CA GLN A 46 1.60 5.48 -27.01
C GLN A 46 2.33 5.82 -25.70
N ASP A 47 2.47 7.10 -25.39
CA ASP A 47 3.12 7.56 -24.14
C ASP A 47 2.41 7.03 -22.88
N ILE A 48 1.09 6.84 -22.94
CA ILE A 48 0.29 6.35 -21.82
C ILE A 48 0.57 4.87 -21.54
N LEU A 49 1.04 4.09 -22.53
CA LEU A 49 1.29 2.65 -22.33
C LEU A 49 2.35 2.36 -21.27
N LYS A 50 3.22 3.32 -20.95
CA LYS A 50 4.26 3.21 -19.92
C LYS A 50 3.77 3.53 -18.50
N PHE A 51 2.47 3.81 -18.31
CA PHE A 51 1.93 4.18 -16.99
C PHE A 51 2.16 3.11 -15.91
N THR A 52 2.38 1.85 -16.29
CA THR A 52 2.71 0.78 -15.34
C THR A 52 4.05 1.02 -14.65
N ASP A 53 4.99 1.69 -15.31
CA ASP A 53 6.32 1.98 -14.77
C ASP A 53 6.22 3.05 -13.68
N GLU A 54 5.30 4.01 -13.83
CA GLU A 54 4.97 5.02 -12.80
C GLU A 54 4.26 4.42 -11.58
N LEU A 55 3.78 3.17 -11.69
CA LEU A 55 3.00 2.46 -10.69
C LEU A 55 3.71 1.22 -10.13
N GLU A 56 5.04 1.15 -10.23
CA GLU A 56 5.84 -0.03 -9.87
C GLU A 56 5.57 -0.59 -8.45
N HIS A 57 5.23 0.27 -7.49
CA HIS A 57 5.00 -0.15 -6.10
C HIS A 57 3.56 -0.55 -5.78
N VAL A 58 2.61 -0.39 -6.72
CA VAL A 58 1.19 -0.67 -6.47
C VAL A 58 0.96 -2.13 -6.07
N GLU A 59 1.67 -3.07 -6.70
CA GLU A 59 1.55 -4.49 -6.35
C GLU A 59 2.00 -4.76 -4.91
N SER A 60 3.17 -4.25 -4.52
CA SER A 60 3.70 -4.40 -3.17
C SER A 60 2.80 -3.71 -2.14
N ALA A 61 2.33 -2.50 -2.43
CA ALA A 61 1.42 -1.74 -1.57
C ALA A 61 0.08 -2.46 -1.36
N SER A 62 -0.45 -3.14 -2.39
CA SER A 62 -1.71 -3.89 -2.29
C SER A 62 -1.66 -5.03 -1.27
N LYS A 63 -0.46 -5.53 -0.95
CA LYS A 63 -0.22 -6.62 0.00
C LYS A 63 -0.06 -6.11 1.45
N VAL A 64 0.06 -4.80 1.65
CA VAL A 64 0.26 -4.19 2.97
C VAL A 64 -1.05 -4.14 3.74
N SER A 65 -1.05 -4.65 4.97
CA SER A 65 -2.14 -4.45 5.91
C SER A 65 -1.87 -3.24 6.80
N ALA A 66 -2.64 -2.17 6.61
CA ALA A 66 -2.57 -0.97 7.44
C ALA A 66 -2.82 -1.26 8.92
N GLN A 67 -3.68 -2.25 9.22
CA GLN A 67 -3.98 -2.66 10.59
C GLN A 67 -2.77 -3.33 11.25
N ILE A 68 -2.10 -4.25 10.54
CA ILE A 68 -0.91 -4.92 11.05
C ILE A 68 0.21 -3.90 11.25
N LEU A 69 0.43 -3.02 10.27
CA LEU A 69 1.44 -1.96 10.36
C LEU A 69 1.22 -1.09 11.60
N LYS A 70 -0.02 -0.63 11.82
CA LYS A 70 -0.37 0.17 13.00
C LYS A 70 -0.17 -0.60 14.31
N SER A 71 -0.56 -1.88 14.35
CA SER A 71 -0.38 -2.72 15.54
C SER A 71 1.10 -2.93 15.86
N ASN A 72 1.93 -3.17 14.85
CA ASN A 72 3.36 -3.39 15.02
C ASN A 72 4.05 -2.11 15.53
N LEU A 73 3.72 -0.95 14.97
CA LEU A 73 4.24 0.33 15.45
C LEU A 73 3.90 0.58 16.92
N ALA A 74 2.64 0.37 17.31
CA ALA A 74 2.21 0.54 18.69
C ALA A 74 2.90 -0.46 19.65
N ALA A 75 3.08 -1.71 19.20
CA ALA A 75 3.79 -2.71 19.99
C ALA A 75 5.27 -2.34 20.18
N MET A 76 5.94 -1.87 19.14
CA MET A 76 7.33 -1.41 19.22
C MET A 76 7.48 -0.22 20.17
N GLU A 77 6.58 0.77 20.09
CA GLU A 77 6.56 1.91 21.00
C GLU A 77 6.40 1.47 22.47
N GLN A 78 5.45 0.57 22.74
CA GLN A 78 5.25 0.03 24.09
C GLN A 78 6.47 -0.75 24.59
N GLN A 79 7.13 -1.52 23.72
CA GLN A 79 8.34 -2.26 24.06
C GLN A 79 9.49 -1.32 24.42
N ILE A 80 9.67 -0.23 23.67
CA ILE A 80 10.69 0.80 23.96
C ILE A 80 10.39 1.46 25.30
N VAL A 81 9.16 1.93 25.53
CA VAL A 81 8.77 2.58 26.81
C VAL A 81 8.96 1.63 28.00
N ARG A 82 8.64 0.34 27.83
CA ARG A 82 8.88 -0.66 28.87
C ARG A 82 10.37 -0.82 29.13
N LEU A 83 11.18 -0.93 28.08
CA LEU A 83 12.62 -1.07 28.22
C LEU A 83 13.26 0.14 28.91
N GLU A 84 12.86 1.36 28.56
CA GLU A 84 13.30 2.58 29.24
C GLU A 84 12.98 2.56 30.73
N ARG A 85 11.78 2.08 31.09
CA ARG A 85 11.38 1.92 32.49
C ARG A 85 12.23 0.89 33.21
N ASP A 86 12.46 -0.26 32.58
CA ASP A 86 13.25 -1.35 33.14
C ASP A 86 14.71 -0.90 33.36
N ILE A 87 15.30 -0.13 32.44
CA ILE A 87 16.63 0.48 32.62
C ILE A 87 16.63 1.47 33.79
N LYS A 88 15.63 2.36 33.89
CA LYS A 88 15.53 3.36 34.98
C LYS A 88 15.35 2.73 36.36
N GLN A 89 14.65 1.59 36.43
CA GLN A 89 14.36 0.88 37.68
C GLN A 89 15.38 -0.22 38.01
N PHE A 90 16.36 -0.46 37.13
CA PHE A 90 17.33 -1.53 37.32
C PHE A 90 18.15 -1.30 38.59
N PRO A 91 18.26 -2.30 39.50
CA PRO A 91 18.98 -2.15 40.74
C PRO A 91 20.47 -1.94 40.49
N LYS A 92 21.11 -1.07 41.29
CA LYS A 92 22.56 -0.96 41.30
C LYS A 92 23.15 -2.25 41.84
N THR A 93 24.01 -2.88 41.06
CA THR A 93 24.71 -4.10 41.41
C THR A 93 26.20 -3.82 41.61
N GLU A 94 26.81 -4.48 42.58
CA GLU A 94 28.26 -4.44 42.78
C GLU A 94 29.00 -5.45 41.87
N ASN A 95 28.25 -6.26 41.13
CA ASN A 95 28.82 -7.20 40.18
C ASN A 95 29.41 -6.46 38.96
N GLN A 96 30.74 -6.42 38.90
CA GLN A 96 31.49 -5.74 37.82
C GLN A 96 31.25 -6.34 36.42
N HIS A 97 30.67 -7.54 36.33
CA HIS A 97 30.34 -8.21 35.07
C HIS A 97 28.93 -7.86 34.57
N ASP A 98 28.09 -7.24 35.39
CA ASP A 98 26.79 -6.77 34.95
C ASP A 98 26.95 -5.46 34.17
N LYS A 99 26.72 -5.56 32.86
CA LYS A 99 26.84 -4.46 31.90
C LYS A 99 25.48 -4.04 31.34
N PHE A 100 24.38 -4.50 31.93
CA PHE A 100 23.03 -4.29 31.38
C PHE A 100 22.70 -2.81 31.20
N VAL A 101 22.77 -2.00 32.26
CA VAL A 101 22.47 -0.56 32.18
C VAL A 101 23.44 0.18 31.26
N GLU A 102 24.74 -0.14 31.32
CA GLU A 102 25.78 0.45 30.47
C GLU A 102 25.46 0.24 28.98
N LYS A 103 25.17 -0.99 28.57
CA LYS A 103 24.91 -1.35 27.17
C LYS A 103 23.54 -0.89 26.69
N MET A 104 22.50 -1.06 27.51
CA MET A 104 21.13 -0.72 27.12
C MET A 104 20.88 0.79 27.09
N THR A 105 21.62 1.60 27.85
CA THR A 105 21.51 3.07 27.78
C THR A 105 22.19 3.64 26.54
N ILE A 106 23.35 3.10 26.14
CA ILE A 106 24.11 3.60 24.97
C ILE A 106 23.50 3.15 23.64
N SER A 107 22.84 1.99 23.61
CA SER A 107 22.34 1.40 22.35
C SER A 107 20.95 1.90 21.94
N PHE A 108 20.24 2.61 22.83
CA PHE A 108 18.86 3.06 22.62
C PHE A 108 18.69 4.59 22.69
N ILE A 109 19.77 5.35 22.89
CA ILE A 109 19.85 6.82 22.80
C ILE A 109 20.75 7.16 21.61
#